data_AF-A0A931UC69-F1
#
_entry.id   AF-A0A931UC69-F1
#
_cell.length_a   1.000
_cell.length_b   1.000
_cell.length_c   1.000
_cell.angle_alpha   90.00
_cell.angle_beta   90.00
_cell.angle_gamma   90.00
#
_symmetry.space_group_name_H-M   'P 1'
#
loop_
_entity.id
_entity.type
_entity.pdbx_description
1 polymer ?
#
loop_
_entity_poly.entity_id
_entity_poly.type
_entity_poly.pdbx_seq_one_letter_code
_entity_poly.pdbx_strand_id
1 'polypeptide(L)'
;MQRDNRRWPNNANVAVLVTVMFESWSEGKAPPYSPMTTALKPGTQDRLGISWSEYGGKTGIWRFMRILDEAGIKATVCISGKSVELYPEAVEALGKQGHELAGHSYTQDTVLPYLSREEEREVIRRCAKILQGATGKRPAGWFSPVAAPTEHTAEFLVEEGFLWHGDYNDTDLPYARKLAKGTIVAIPHSDFTDNRVIRGSPRDFCQVYKDTFDFLYRSETTAMINLTVHAHFGGRPLMSAMLAEVLQYMKGFPRVWFARHDEIARWVLNSR
;
A
#
# COMPACT_ATOMS: atom_id res chain seq x y z
N MET A 1 -12.86 -20.28 -15.27
CA MET A 1 -13.31 -18.96 -14.78
C MET A 1 -13.77 -18.13 -15.97
N GLN A 2 -14.86 -17.38 -15.82
CA GLN A 2 -15.38 -16.50 -16.88
C GLN A 2 -14.41 -15.32 -17.05
N ARG A 3 -13.94 -15.06 -18.29
CA ARG A 3 -13.08 -13.91 -18.59
C ARG A 3 -13.89 -12.62 -18.44
N ASP A 4 -13.41 -11.67 -17.65
CA ASP A 4 -13.96 -10.32 -17.63
C ASP A 4 -13.51 -9.59 -18.91
N ASN A 5 -14.47 -9.17 -19.73
CA ASN A 5 -14.22 -8.49 -21.00
C ASN A 5 -14.22 -6.95 -20.86
N ARG A 6 -14.39 -6.40 -19.65
CA ARG A 6 -14.40 -4.94 -19.41
C ARG A 6 -12.99 -4.39 -19.48
N ARG A 7 -12.77 -3.32 -20.27
CA ARG A 7 -11.47 -2.65 -20.35
C ARG A 7 -11.33 -1.59 -19.27
N TRP A 8 -10.09 -1.40 -18.81
CA TRP A 8 -9.75 -0.25 -17.98
C TRP A 8 -9.91 1.06 -18.77
N PRO A 9 -9.97 2.22 -18.09
CA PRO A 9 -9.93 3.53 -18.74
C PRO A 9 -8.88 3.63 -19.84
N ASN A 10 -9.18 4.41 -20.87
CA ASN A 10 -8.33 4.58 -22.06
C ASN A 10 -8.02 3.27 -22.81
N ASN A 11 -8.93 2.29 -22.73
CA ASN A 11 -8.79 0.98 -23.36
C ASN A 11 -7.52 0.22 -22.89
N ALA A 12 -7.10 0.45 -21.64
CA ALA A 12 -5.97 -0.24 -21.06
C ALA A 12 -6.30 -1.72 -20.77
N ASN A 13 -5.31 -2.58 -20.96
CA ASN A 13 -5.38 -4.02 -20.66
C ASN A 13 -4.91 -4.29 -19.23
N VAL A 14 -3.91 -3.53 -18.76
CA VAL A 14 -3.30 -3.71 -17.44
C VAL A 14 -3.42 -2.43 -16.64
N ALA A 15 -4.00 -2.52 -15.45
CA ALA A 15 -3.91 -1.49 -14.43
C ALA A 15 -2.67 -1.76 -13.56
N VAL A 16 -1.78 -0.78 -13.45
CA VAL A 16 -0.58 -0.83 -12.61
C VAL A 16 -0.81 0.07 -11.40
N LEU A 17 -0.77 -0.50 -10.21
CA LEU A 17 -0.89 0.21 -8.95
C LEU A 17 0.47 0.24 -8.27
N VAL A 18 0.82 1.37 -7.66
CA VAL A 18 1.96 1.48 -6.77
C VAL A 18 1.45 1.76 -5.37
N THR A 19 1.65 0.80 -4.47
CA THR A 19 1.32 0.90 -3.05
C THR A 19 2.58 1.21 -2.27
N VAL A 20 2.60 2.35 -1.58
CA VAL A 20 3.70 2.72 -0.69
C VAL A 20 3.26 2.55 0.74
N MET A 21 3.91 1.66 1.48
CA MET A 21 3.70 1.52 2.92
C MET A 21 4.54 2.56 3.67
N PHE A 22 3.88 3.53 4.29
CA PHE A 22 4.50 4.57 5.12
C PHE A 22 4.24 4.33 6.61
N GLU A 23 5.00 3.37 7.11
CA GLU A 23 4.79 2.72 8.40
C GLU A 23 5.67 3.31 9.51
N SER A 24 5.11 3.35 10.72
CA SER A 24 5.84 3.63 11.96
C SER A 24 5.44 2.61 13.03
N TRP A 25 6.39 2.23 13.88
CA TRP A 25 6.18 1.29 14.99
C TRP A 25 5.96 2.03 16.31
N SER A 26 5.41 1.35 17.31
CA SER A 26 5.34 1.86 18.69
C SER A 26 6.71 2.29 19.21
N GLU A 27 6.71 3.16 20.21
CA GLU A 27 7.95 3.68 20.79
C GLU A 27 8.86 2.56 21.29
N GLY A 28 10.14 2.63 20.94
CA GLY A 28 11.14 1.62 21.31
C GLY A 28 11.01 0.28 20.56
N LYS A 29 10.08 0.13 19.61
CA LYS A 29 9.90 -1.09 18.80
C LYS A 29 10.56 -0.95 17.44
N ALA A 30 11.15 -2.06 16.98
CA ALA A 30 11.73 -2.20 15.66
C ALA A 30 10.88 -3.15 14.80
N PRO A 31 10.99 -3.07 13.46
CA PRO A 31 10.39 -4.05 12.57
C PRO A 31 10.96 -5.45 12.86
N PRO A 32 10.12 -6.50 12.96
CA PRO A 32 10.60 -7.86 13.24
C PRO A 32 11.43 -8.45 12.09
N TYR A 33 11.38 -7.83 10.91
CA TYR A 33 12.10 -8.21 9.70
C TYR A 33 13.27 -7.27 9.38
N SER A 34 13.76 -6.51 10.36
CA SER A 34 14.96 -5.69 10.19
C SER A 34 16.14 -6.54 9.66
N PRO A 35 17.13 -5.95 8.96
CA PRO A 35 18.17 -6.70 8.25
C PRO A 35 19.12 -7.47 9.19
N MET A 36 18.99 -7.29 10.50
CA MET A 36 19.77 -7.99 11.52
C MET A 36 19.77 -9.50 11.29
N THR A 37 20.95 -10.13 11.30
CA THR A 37 21.13 -11.56 11.06
C THR A 37 21.04 -12.41 12.32
N THR A 38 21.25 -11.80 13.49
CA THR A 38 21.27 -12.49 14.78
C THR A 38 20.33 -11.77 15.74
N ALA A 39 19.33 -12.49 16.25
CA ALA A 39 18.37 -11.91 17.18
C ALA A 39 19.06 -11.40 18.46
N LEU A 40 18.58 -10.26 18.97
CA LEU A 40 19.02 -9.74 20.25
C LEU A 40 18.43 -10.57 21.41
N LYS A 41 19.10 -10.55 22.56
CA LYS A 41 18.56 -11.14 23.79
C LYS A 41 17.23 -10.45 24.16
N PRO A 42 16.23 -11.18 24.68
CA PRO A 42 14.99 -10.58 25.20
C PRO A 42 15.27 -9.42 26.15
N GLY A 43 14.50 -8.33 26.04
CA GLY A 43 14.70 -7.11 26.81
C GLY A 43 15.77 -6.14 26.27
N THR A 44 16.52 -6.53 25.23
CA THR A 44 17.48 -5.63 24.57
C THR A 44 16.76 -4.72 23.58
N GLN A 45 17.07 -3.42 23.59
CA GLN A 45 16.54 -2.47 22.62
C GLN A 45 17.26 -2.60 21.27
N ASP A 46 16.50 -2.86 20.20
CA ASP A 46 17.03 -2.91 18.84
C ASP A 46 17.22 -1.50 18.24
N ARG A 47 18.32 -0.83 18.63
CA ARG A 47 18.63 0.53 18.15
C ARG A 47 18.83 0.58 16.64
N LEU A 48 19.40 -0.46 16.03
CA LEU A 48 19.60 -0.51 14.58
C LEU A 48 18.26 -0.64 13.87
N GLY A 49 17.39 -1.54 14.30
CA GLY A 49 16.06 -1.74 13.72
C GLY A 49 15.15 -0.53 13.87
N ILE A 50 15.22 0.19 15.00
CA ILE A 50 14.52 1.46 15.20
C ILE A 50 15.05 2.51 14.19
N SER A 51 16.36 2.72 14.12
CA SER A 51 16.95 3.65 13.14
C SER A 51 16.65 3.24 11.69
N TRP A 52 16.60 1.92 11.44
CA TRP A 52 16.29 1.36 10.12
C TRP A 52 14.86 1.68 9.68
N SER A 53 13.88 1.65 10.59
CA SER A 53 12.48 2.02 10.30
C SER A 53 12.31 3.53 10.10
N GLU A 54 13.01 4.36 10.87
CA GLU A 54 12.99 5.82 10.74
C GLU A 54 13.48 6.32 9.36
N TYR A 55 14.28 5.52 8.66
CA TYR A 55 14.70 5.81 7.28
C TYR A 55 13.52 6.14 6.37
N GLY A 56 12.36 5.51 6.59
CA GLY A 56 11.17 5.69 5.78
C GLY A 56 10.71 7.15 5.71
N GLY A 57 10.49 7.77 6.87
CA GLY A 57 10.08 9.18 6.94
C GLY A 57 11.22 10.16 6.73
N LYS A 58 12.44 9.82 7.16
CA LYS A 58 13.62 10.70 7.02
C LYS A 58 14.13 10.81 5.57
N THR A 59 13.97 9.77 4.75
CA THR A 59 14.60 9.74 3.42
C THR A 59 13.83 8.95 2.38
N GLY A 60 13.30 7.78 2.74
CA GLY A 60 12.69 6.84 1.80
C GLY A 60 11.49 7.42 1.05
N ILE A 61 10.55 8.03 1.79
CA ILE A 61 9.34 8.61 1.21
C ILE A 61 9.64 9.75 0.23
N TRP A 62 10.64 10.58 0.55
CA TRP A 62 11.11 11.66 -0.33
C TRP A 62 11.74 11.14 -1.63
N ARG A 63 12.44 10.00 -1.56
CA ARG A 63 12.99 9.35 -2.75
C ARG A 63 11.89 8.77 -3.64
N PHE A 64 10.88 8.14 -3.04
CA PHE A 64 9.73 7.66 -3.81
C PHE A 64 8.96 8.79 -4.49
N MET A 65 8.73 9.92 -3.81
CA MET A 65 8.10 11.08 -4.45
C MET A 65 8.85 11.54 -5.71
N ARG A 66 10.19 11.62 -5.67
CA ARG A 66 10.98 11.96 -6.86
C ARG A 66 10.85 10.94 -7.99
N ILE A 67 10.96 9.65 -7.68
CA ILE A 67 10.85 8.57 -8.68
C ILE A 67 9.46 8.57 -9.33
N LEU A 68 8.42 8.75 -8.53
CA LEU A 68 7.04 8.78 -9.00
C LEU A 68 6.76 10.03 -9.84
N ASP A 69 7.30 11.19 -9.45
CA ASP A 69 7.20 12.44 -10.20
C ASP A 69 7.93 12.37 -11.55
N GLU A 70 9.18 11.88 -11.56
CA GLU A 70 9.94 11.60 -12.79
C GLU A 70 9.20 10.62 -13.71
N ALA A 71 8.48 9.65 -13.14
CA ALA A 71 7.65 8.73 -13.89
C ALA A 71 6.27 9.29 -14.24
N GLY A 72 5.85 10.45 -13.73
CA GLY A 72 4.49 10.99 -13.91
C GLY A 72 3.39 10.07 -13.37
N ILE A 73 3.69 9.30 -12.32
CA ILE A 73 2.80 8.30 -11.71
C ILE A 73 2.32 8.79 -10.35
N LYS A 74 1.04 8.54 -10.02
CA LYS A 74 0.52 8.75 -8.67
C LYS A 74 0.32 7.41 -7.98
N ALA A 75 1.00 7.23 -6.86
CA ALA A 75 0.83 6.09 -5.95
C ALA A 75 -0.33 6.29 -4.96
N THR A 76 -0.73 5.18 -4.34
CA THR A 76 -1.47 5.15 -3.08
C THR A 76 -0.50 4.92 -1.94
N VAL A 77 -0.51 5.79 -0.94
CA VAL A 77 0.34 5.69 0.24
C VAL A 77 -0.51 5.28 1.43
N CYS A 78 -0.25 4.08 1.96
CA CYS A 78 -0.87 3.57 3.17
C CYS A 78 -0.10 4.10 4.38
N ILE A 79 -0.69 5.02 5.14
CA ILE A 79 -0.01 5.79 6.17
C ILE A 79 -0.53 5.41 7.55
N SER A 80 0.39 5.02 8.44
CA SER A 80 0.05 4.85 9.86
C SER A 80 -0.17 6.20 10.53
N GLY A 81 -1.13 6.31 11.46
CA GLY A 81 -1.42 7.55 12.18
C GLY A 81 -0.18 8.17 12.83
N LYS A 82 0.71 7.35 13.40
CA LYS A 82 1.99 7.81 13.97
C LYS A 82 2.92 8.43 12.92
N SER A 83 2.92 7.94 11.68
CA SER A 83 3.72 8.54 10.59
C SER A 83 3.23 9.95 10.25
N VAL A 84 1.92 10.21 10.39
CA VAL A 84 1.34 11.55 10.20
C VAL A 84 1.87 12.53 11.25
N GLU A 85 1.93 12.09 12.51
CA GLU A 85 2.43 12.92 13.62
C GLU A 85 3.95 13.15 13.54
N LEU A 86 4.72 12.13 13.16
CA LEU A 86 6.18 12.21 13.09
C LEU A 86 6.69 12.96 11.85
N TYR A 87 5.99 12.87 10.72
CA TYR A 87 6.46 13.37 9.43
C TYR A 87 5.38 14.20 8.70
N PRO A 88 4.81 15.25 9.35
CA PRO A 88 3.69 16.01 8.78
C PRO A 88 4.05 16.67 7.44
N GLU A 89 5.28 17.16 7.29
CA GLU A 89 5.77 17.77 6.04
C GLU A 89 5.75 16.78 4.87
N ALA A 90 6.10 15.51 5.12
CA ALA A 90 6.06 14.47 4.09
C ALA A 90 4.61 14.15 3.69
N VAL A 91 3.70 14.07 4.67
CA VAL A 91 2.27 13.82 4.41
C VAL A 91 1.64 14.96 3.62
N GLU A 92 1.94 16.21 3.98
CA GLU A 92 1.48 17.39 3.23
C GLU A 92 2.01 17.37 1.79
N ALA A 93 3.30 17.08 1.60
CA ALA A 93 3.91 17.01 0.28
C ALA A 93 3.26 15.92 -0.60
N LEU A 94 3.02 14.73 -0.05
CA LEU A 94 2.33 13.64 -0.75
C LEU A 94 0.94 14.08 -1.24
N GLY A 95 0.16 14.71 -0.36
CA GLY A 95 -1.16 15.24 -0.69
C GLY A 95 -1.12 16.31 -1.78
N LYS A 96 -0.18 17.27 -1.68
CA LYS A 96 0.03 18.31 -2.71
C LYS A 96 0.44 17.74 -4.06
N GLN A 97 1.22 16.67 -4.08
CA GLN A 97 1.60 15.96 -5.30
C GLN A 97 0.45 15.11 -5.88
N GLY A 98 -0.70 15.01 -5.21
CA GLY A 98 -1.86 14.27 -5.70
C GLY A 98 -1.78 12.76 -5.51
N HIS A 99 -0.93 12.28 -4.60
CA HIS A 99 -0.97 10.90 -4.14
C HIS A 99 -2.23 10.65 -3.31
N GLU A 100 -2.74 9.43 -3.34
CA GLU A 100 -3.79 9.01 -2.42
C GLU A 100 -3.16 8.72 -1.06
N LEU A 101 -3.83 9.15 0.01
CA LEU A 101 -3.43 8.90 1.38
C LEU A 101 -4.48 7.99 2.05
N ALA A 102 -4.11 6.72 2.20
CA ALA A 102 -4.95 5.65 2.73
C ALA A 102 -4.59 5.33 4.19
N GLY A 103 -5.57 4.81 4.94
CA GLY A 103 -5.39 4.43 6.34
C GLY A 103 -4.62 3.13 6.50
N HIS A 104 -3.72 3.10 7.50
CA HIS A 104 -2.91 1.92 7.84
C HIS A 104 -2.71 1.81 9.36
N SER A 105 -3.82 1.83 10.12
CA SER A 105 -3.84 1.84 11.59
C SER A 105 -3.07 3.00 12.23
N TYR A 106 -2.82 2.95 13.55
CA TYR A 106 -2.02 3.95 14.24
C TYR A 106 -0.51 3.63 14.19
N THR A 107 -0.14 2.37 14.39
CA THR A 107 1.23 1.86 14.20
C THR A 107 1.22 0.52 13.50
N GLN A 108 2.35 0.14 12.89
CA GLN A 108 2.49 -1.11 12.15
C GLN A 108 2.43 -2.37 13.04
N ASP A 109 2.67 -2.21 14.34
CA ASP A 109 2.51 -3.27 15.35
C ASP A 109 1.13 -3.27 16.03
N THR A 110 0.19 -2.42 15.58
CA THR A 110 -1.23 -2.51 15.96
C THR A 110 -1.95 -3.51 15.06
N VAL A 111 -1.84 -4.79 15.39
CA VAL A 111 -2.41 -5.92 14.62
C VAL A 111 -3.89 -6.11 15.00
N LEU A 112 -4.80 -5.96 14.03
CA LEU A 112 -6.25 -5.90 14.31
C LEU A 112 -6.81 -7.16 15.01
N PRO A 113 -6.40 -8.40 14.64
CA PRO A 113 -6.83 -9.60 15.35
C PRO A 113 -6.45 -9.70 16.83
N TYR A 114 -5.56 -8.85 17.33
CA TYR A 114 -5.20 -8.82 18.76
C TYR A 114 -6.10 -7.89 19.58
N LEU A 115 -6.97 -7.15 18.91
CA LEU A 115 -7.87 -6.18 19.51
C LEU A 115 -9.23 -6.81 19.78
N SER A 116 -9.90 -6.33 20.82
CA SER A 116 -11.35 -6.50 20.91
C SER A 116 -12.05 -5.78 19.75
N ARG A 117 -13.30 -6.18 19.50
CA ARG A 117 -14.14 -5.58 18.46
C ARG A 117 -14.28 -4.07 18.61
N GLU A 118 -14.41 -3.58 19.84
CA GLU A 118 -14.54 -2.16 20.15
C GLU A 118 -13.22 -1.40 19.96
N GLU A 119 -12.08 -2.01 20.33
CA GLU A 119 -10.76 -1.45 20.11
C GLU A 119 -10.43 -1.35 18.62
N GLU A 120 -10.73 -2.37 17.83
CA GLU A 120 -10.55 -2.35 16.37
C GLU A 120 -11.32 -1.19 15.73
N ARG A 121 -12.61 -1.05 16.09
CA ARG A 121 -13.46 0.04 15.62
C ARG A 121 -12.84 1.40 15.95
N GLU A 122 -12.34 1.58 17.16
CA GLU A 122 -11.76 2.87 17.57
C GLU A 122 -10.41 3.13 16.89
N VAL A 123 -9.58 2.10 16.65
CA VAL A 123 -8.33 2.24 15.90
C VAL A 123 -8.58 2.71 14.46
N ILE A 124 -9.57 2.12 13.78
CA ILE A 124 -9.96 2.54 12.42
C ILE A 124 -10.43 4.00 12.43
N ARG A 125 -11.36 4.34 13.33
CA ARG A 125 -11.88 5.70 13.47
C ARG A 125 -10.79 6.71 13.78
N ARG A 126 -9.89 6.40 14.71
CA ARG A 126 -8.78 7.26 15.12
C ARG A 126 -7.85 7.52 13.95
N CYS A 127 -7.46 6.48 13.21
CA CYS A 127 -6.63 6.63 12.02
C CYS A 127 -7.30 7.52 10.97
N ALA A 128 -8.60 7.32 10.70
CA ALA A 128 -9.37 8.16 9.79
C ALA A 128 -9.39 9.63 10.22
N LYS A 129 -9.58 9.90 11.51
CA LYS A 129 -9.55 11.27 12.07
C LYS A 129 -8.18 11.94 11.95
N ILE A 130 -7.10 11.22 12.26
CA ILE A 130 -5.73 11.75 12.17
C ILE A 130 -5.42 12.15 10.72
N LEU A 131 -5.68 11.26 9.76
CA LEU A 131 -5.46 11.54 8.34
C LEU A 131 -6.35 12.67 7.83
N GLN A 132 -7.62 12.72 8.26
CA GLN A 132 -8.52 13.81 7.92
C GLN A 132 -8.03 15.15 8.45
N GLY A 133 -7.52 15.19 9.69
CA GLY A 133 -6.95 16.39 10.30
C GLY A 133 -5.72 16.91 9.55
N ALA A 134 -4.85 16.01 9.08
CA ALA A 134 -3.63 16.38 8.37
C ALA A 134 -3.85 16.77 6.91
N THR A 135 -4.87 16.20 6.25
CA THR A 135 -5.04 16.34 4.79
C THR A 135 -6.29 17.13 4.40
N GLY A 136 -7.18 17.42 5.36
CA GLY A 136 -8.51 18.00 5.12
C GLY A 136 -9.49 17.02 4.46
N LYS A 137 -9.06 15.81 4.10
CA LYS A 137 -9.87 14.80 3.41
C LYS A 137 -9.88 13.51 4.21
N ARG A 138 -11.06 12.92 4.35
CA ARG A 138 -11.19 11.61 4.94
C ARG A 138 -10.54 10.56 4.01
N PRO A 139 -9.73 9.61 4.52
CA PRO A 139 -9.09 8.62 3.67
C PRO A 139 -10.13 7.77 2.94
N ALA A 140 -9.88 7.53 1.65
CA ALA A 140 -10.80 6.79 0.79
C ALA A 140 -10.63 5.27 0.92
N GLY A 141 -9.52 4.78 1.44
CA GLY A 141 -9.36 3.35 1.68
C GLY A 141 -8.38 2.99 2.76
N TRP A 142 -8.26 1.68 2.94
CA TRP A 142 -7.62 1.07 4.09
C TRP A 142 -6.86 -0.19 3.68
N PHE A 143 -5.68 -0.35 4.26
CA PHE A 143 -4.90 -1.58 4.24
C PHE A 143 -4.51 -1.87 5.70
N SER A 144 -4.75 -3.05 6.24
CA SER A 144 -4.41 -3.33 7.64
C SER A 144 -2.92 -3.62 7.81
N PRO A 145 -2.34 -3.28 8.97
CA PRO A 145 -1.03 -3.79 9.37
C PRO A 145 -0.94 -5.29 9.17
N VAL A 146 0.20 -5.74 8.66
CA VAL A 146 0.49 -7.16 8.35
C VAL A 146 -0.55 -7.87 7.46
N ALA A 147 -1.40 -7.13 6.75
CA ALA A 147 -2.53 -7.66 5.97
C ALA A 147 -3.43 -8.60 6.78
N ALA A 148 -3.63 -8.29 8.08
CA ALA A 148 -4.45 -9.08 8.99
C ALA A 148 -5.71 -8.30 9.39
N PRO A 149 -6.81 -8.44 8.64
CA PRO A 149 -8.12 -7.97 9.06
C PRO A 149 -8.78 -8.98 10.02
N THR A 150 -9.91 -8.57 10.58
CA THR A 150 -10.90 -9.44 11.24
C THR A 150 -12.14 -9.57 10.34
N GLU A 151 -13.09 -10.40 10.75
CA GLU A 151 -14.42 -10.49 10.13
C GLU A 151 -15.21 -9.17 10.18
N HIS A 152 -14.87 -8.27 11.10
CA HIS A 152 -15.57 -7.00 11.33
C HIS A 152 -14.95 -5.81 10.59
N THR A 153 -13.67 -5.88 10.20
CA THR A 153 -12.90 -4.75 9.65
C THR A 153 -13.66 -4.03 8.55
N ALA A 154 -14.15 -4.76 7.55
CA ALA A 154 -14.84 -4.17 6.41
C ALA A 154 -16.16 -3.48 6.78
N GLU A 155 -16.88 -3.97 7.79
CA GLU A 155 -18.09 -3.30 8.28
C GLU A 155 -17.75 -1.98 8.95
N PHE A 156 -16.68 -1.93 9.75
CA PHE A 156 -16.23 -0.70 10.38
C PHE A 156 -15.70 0.31 9.37
N LEU A 157 -15.02 -0.16 8.33
CA LEU A 157 -14.59 0.69 7.22
C LEU A 157 -15.78 1.33 6.50
N VAL A 158 -16.85 0.57 6.21
CA VAL A 158 -18.06 1.15 5.63
C VAL A 158 -18.73 2.14 6.58
N GLU A 159 -18.84 1.82 7.88
CA GLU A 159 -19.40 2.75 8.89
C GLU A 159 -18.62 4.07 8.95
N GLU A 160 -17.30 4.02 8.78
CA GLU A 160 -16.42 5.18 8.80
C GLU A 160 -16.27 5.85 7.41
N GLY A 161 -16.97 5.37 6.37
CA GLY A 161 -17.07 6.02 5.05
C GLY A 161 -15.95 5.69 4.05
N PHE A 162 -15.20 4.61 4.27
CA PHE A 162 -14.17 4.15 3.33
C PHE A 162 -14.80 3.54 2.06
N LEU A 163 -14.16 3.76 0.91
CA LEU A 163 -14.58 3.27 -0.40
C LEU A 163 -13.95 1.91 -0.76
N TRP A 164 -12.73 1.65 -0.30
CA TRP A 164 -12.02 0.40 -0.60
C TRP A 164 -11.25 -0.16 0.58
N HIS A 165 -11.01 -1.47 0.52
CA HIS A 165 -10.30 -2.27 1.49
C HIS A 165 -9.34 -3.21 0.78
N GLY A 166 -8.06 -3.20 1.18
CA GLY A 166 -6.96 -3.86 0.48
C GLY A 166 -6.55 -5.23 1.03
N ASP A 167 -7.18 -5.72 2.09
CA ASP A 167 -6.76 -6.97 2.76
C ASP A 167 -7.32 -8.24 2.08
N TYR A 168 -7.39 -8.23 0.76
CA TYR A 168 -7.90 -9.35 -0.03
C TYR A 168 -6.82 -9.89 -0.95
N ASN A 169 -6.84 -11.21 -1.16
CA ASN A 169 -6.00 -11.87 -2.14
C ASN A 169 -6.67 -13.17 -2.65
N ASP A 170 -7.97 -13.10 -2.87
CA ASP A 170 -8.83 -14.21 -3.30
C ASP A 170 -9.12 -14.20 -4.81
N THR A 171 -8.76 -13.13 -5.51
CA THR A 171 -8.96 -12.93 -6.95
C THR A 171 -7.91 -11.98 -7.52
N ASP A 172 -7.72 -11.96 -8.84
CA ASP A 172 -6.77 -11.05 -9.51
C ASP A 172 -7.35 -9.64 -9.76
N LEU A 173 -8.68 -9.48 -9.70
CA LEU A 173 -9.37 -8.25 -10.08
C LEU A 173 -10.20 -7.69 -8.91
N PRO A 174 -10.28 -6.35 -8.78
CA PRO A 174 -11.04 -5.72 -7.74
C PRO A 174 -12.55 -5.94 -7.94
N TYR A 175 -13.27 -6.10 -6.83
CA TYR A 175 -14.71 -6.37 -6.86
C TYR A 175 -15.44 -5.64 -5.74
N ALA A 176 -16.70 -5.28 -6.01
CA ALA A 176 -17.52 -4.59 -5.02
C ALA A 176 -18.24 -5.61 -4.13
N ARG A 177 -17.92 -5.60 -2.84
CA ARG A 177 -18.48 -6.45 -1.80
C ARG A 177 -19.65 -5.75 -1.11
N LYS A 178 -20.84 -6.35 -1.17
CA LYS A 178 -22.04 -5.86 -0.48
C LYS A 178 -22.03 -6.32 0.98
N LEU A 179 -22.24 -5.38 1.89
CA LEU A 179 -22.33 -5.56 3.34
C LEU A 179 -23.70 -5.08 3.83
N ALA A 180 -24.06 -5.40 5.07
CA ALA A 180 -25.35 -5.00 5.63
C ALA A 180 -25.56 -3.47 5.62
N LYS A 181 -24.48 -2.69 5.84
CA LYS A 181 -24.52 -1.22 5.98
C LYS A 181 -24.00 -0.45 4.76
N GLY A 182 -23.67 -1.13 3.67
CA GLY A 182 -23.15 -0.47 2.48
C GLY A 182 -22.37 -1.39 1.55
N THR A 183 -21.54 -0.81 0.69
CA THR A 183 -20.68 -1.54 -0.23
C THR A 183 -19.26 -1.01 -0.09
N ILE A 184 -18.28 -1.91 -0.12
CA ILE A 184 -16.86 -1.59 -0.16
C ILE A 184 -16.20 -2.30 -1.34
N VAL A 185 -15.21 -1.68 -1.97
CA VAL A 185 -14.44 -2.35 -3.03
C VAL A 185 -13.28 -3.10 -2.40
N ALA A 186 -13.26 -4.42 -2.58
CA ALA A 186 -12.11 -5.26 -2.31
C ALA A 186 -11.09 -5.04 -3.43
N ILE A 187 -9.88 -4.61 -3.08
CA ILE A 187 -8.76 -4.47 -4.03
C ILE A 187 -7.68 -5.49 -3.65
N PRO A 188 -7.43 -6.51 -4.48
CA PRO A 188 -6.40 -7.49 -4.22
C PRO A 188 -4.99 -6.88 -4.09
N HIS A 189 -4.22 -7.38 -3.13
CA HIS A 189 -2.80 -7.05 -2.95
C HIS A 189 -1.88 -8.14 -3.54
N SER A 190 -0.62 -7.82 -3.81
CA SER A 190 0.36 -8.80 -4.29
C SER A 190 1.05 -9.57 -3.15
N ASP A 191 1.13 -10.89 -3.25
CA ASP A 191 1.90 -11.76 -2.34
C ASP A 191 3.40 -11.43 -2.27
N PHE A 192 3.91 -10.84 -3.35
CA PHE A 192 5.30 -10.45 -3.50
C PHE A 192 5.43 -8.94 -3.31
N THR A 193 6.27 -8.52 -2.37
CA THR A 193 6.57 -7.10 -2.09
C THR A 193 8.08 -6.94 -1.92
N ASP A 194 8.59 -5.71 -1.90
CA ASP A 194 10.03 -5.46 -1.72
C ASP A 194 10.62 -6.17 -0.49
N ASN A 195 9.88 -6.29 0.62
CA ASN A 195 10.41 -6.93 1.83
C ASN A 195 10.78 -8.42 1.64
N ARG A 196 10.29 -9.07 0.56
CA ARG A 196 10.62 -10.47 0.21
C ARG A 196 12.07 -10.64 -0.24
N VAL A 197 12.73 -9.56 -0.65
CA VAL A 197 14.13 -9.58 -1.09
C VAL A 197 15.10 -8.94 -0.08
N ILE A 198 14.68 -8.66 1.16
CA ILE A 198 15.55 -8.07 2.21
C ILE A 198 16.86 -8.86 2.42
N ARG A 199 16.80 -10.18 2.27
CA ARG A 199 17.95 -11.09 2.39
C ARG A 199 18.35 -11.73 1.05
N GLY A 200 17.73 -11.28 -0.03
CA GLY A 200 17.93 -11.78 -1.39
C GLY A 200 18.54 -10.72 -2.30
N SER A 201 18.42 -10.94 -3.60
CA SER A 201 18.88 -9.97 -4.58
C SER A 201 17.79 -8.93 -4.83
N PRO A 202 18.08 -7.62 -4.76
CA PRO A 202 17.15 -6.58 -5.21
C PRO A 202 16.69 -6.80 -6.67
N ARG A 203 17.52 -7.42 -7.51
CA ARG A 203 17.17 -7.76 -8.89
C ARG A 203 15.97 -8.68 -8.98
N ASP A 204 15.77 -9.57 -8.01
CA ASP A 204 14.64 -10.49 -7.99
C ASP A 204 13.31 -9.71 -7.94
N PHE A 205 13.27 -8.58 -7.22
CA PHE A 205 12.10 -7.71 -7.23
C PHE A 205 11.79 -7.18 -8.63
N CYS A 206 12.79 -6.63 -9.32
CA CYS A 206 12.60 -6.12 -10.67
C CYS A 206 12.14 -7.24 -11.62
N GLN A 207 12.82 -8.39 -11.59
CA GLN A 207 12.55 -9.50 -12.48
C GLN A 207 11.16 -10.10 -12.27
N VAL A 208 10.78 -10.37 -11.01
CA VAL A 208 9.45 -10.92 -10.67
C VAL A 208 8.33 -10.02 -11.20
N TYR A 209 8.42 -8.71 -11.00
CA TYR A 209 7.37 -7.81 -11.49
C TYR A 209 7.35 -7.65 -13.02
N LYS A 210 8.51 -7.73 -13.69
CA LYS A 210 8.56 -7.71 -15.17
C LYS A 210 7.96 -8.98 -15.75
N ASP A 211 8.31 -10.15 -15.22
CA ASP A 211 7.75 -11.43 -15.65
C ASP A 211 6.25 -11.53 -15.38
N THR A 212 5.80 -11.04 -14.22
CA THR A 212 4.38 -10.96 -13.88
C THR A 212 3.64 -10.05 -14.85
N PHE A 213 4.20 -8.86 -15.13
CA PHE A 213 3.61 -7.93 -16.10
C PHE A 213 3.51 -8.53 -17.49
N ASP A 214 4.58 -9.16 -18.00
CA ASP A 214 4.60 -9.77 -19.33
C ASP A 214 3.56 -10.89 -19.45
N PHE A 215 3.42 -11.72 -18.41
CA PHE A 215 2.40 -12.76 -18.35
C PHE A 215 0.99 -12.17 -18.41
N LEU A 216 0.68 -11.20 -17.55
CA LEU A 216 -0.63 -10.55 -17.51
C LEU A 216 -0.94 -9.83 -18.82
N TYR A 217 0.02 -9.07 -19.34
CA TYR A 217 -0.13 -8.27 -20.56
C TYR A 217 -0.38 -9.13 -21.81
N ARG A 218 0.20 -10.34 -21.88
CA ARG A 218 -0.01 -11.26 -23.02
C ARG A 218 -1.24 -12.17 -22.86
N SER A 219 -1.59 -12.53 -21.63
CA SER A 219 -2.51 -13.65 -21.36
C SER A 219 -3.91 -13.20 -20.98
N GLU A 220 -4.03 -12.00 -20.40
CA GLU A 220 -5.29 -11.50 -19.84
C GLU A 220 -5.85 -10.33 -20.65
N THR A 221 -7.18 -10.26 -20.74
CA THR A 221 -7.90 -9.14 -21.37
C THR A 221 -8.00 -7.93 -20.44
N THR A 222 -8.09 -8.19 -19.14
CA THR A 222 -8.21 -7.17 -18.10
C THR A 222 -7.43 -7.68 -16.92
N ALA A 223 -6.30 -7.04 -16.63
CA ALA A 223 -5.39 -7.44 -15.58
C ALA A 223 -5.08 -6.29 -14.65
N MET A 224 -4.68 -6.61 -13.44
CA MET A 224 -4.20 -5.67 -12.46
C MET A 224 -2.87 -6.19 -11.91
N ILE A 225 -1.91 -5.30 -11.69
CA ILE A 225 -0.67 -5.61 -10.98
C ILE A 225 -0.44 -4.54 -9.91
N ASN A 226 -0.17 -4.99 -8.67
CA ASN A 226 0.03 -4.12 -7.53
C ASN A 226 1.47 -4.23 -7.03
N LEU A 227 2.25 -3.16 -7.20
CA LEU A 227 3.62 -3.06 -6.71
C LEU A 227 3.61 -2.48 -5.31
N THR A 228 3.93 -3.31 -4.31
CA THR A 228 4.02 -2.86 -2.91
C THR A 228 5.46 -2.64 -2.50
N VAL A 229 5.76 -1.43 -2.03
CA VAL A 229 7.07 -1.03 -1.53
C VAL A 229 6.96 -0.36 -0.16
N HIS A 230 7.93 -0.58 0.72
CA HIS A 230 7.93 -0.02 2.07
C HIS A 230 8.92 1.14 2.16
N ALA A 231 8.51 2.30 2.66
CA ALA A 231 9.34 3.51 2.67
C ALA A 231 10.70 3.28 3.36
N HIS A 232 10.74 2.50 4.44
CA HIS A 232 11.95 2.25 5.22
C HIS A 232 12.93 1.24 4.58
N PHE A 233 12.46 0.41 3.64
CA PHE A 233 13.29 -0.56 2.91
C PHE A 233 13.38 -0.24 1.41
N GLY A 234 12.26 -0.28 0.69
CA GLY A 234 12.16 0.06 -0.73
C GLY A 234 12.67 1.46 -1.06
N GLY A 235 12.57 2.37 -0.10
CA GLY A 235 13.11 3.71 -0.21
C GLY A 235 14.63 3.75 -0.23
N ARG A 236 15.36 2.66 0.08
CA ARG A 236 16.83 2.62 0.05
C ARG A 236 17.33 2.57 -1.39
N PRO A 237 18.50 3.16 -1.72
CA PRO A 237 18.97 3.27 -3.10
C PRO A 237 18.97 1.96 -3.89
N LEU A 238 19.37 0.86 -3.24
CA LEU A 238 19.42 -0.46 -3.86
C LEU A 238 18.04 -0.96 -4.32
N MET A 239 16.97 -0.69 -3.57
CA MET A 239 15.60 -1.08 -3.95
C MET A 239 14.93 -0.03 -4.83
N SER A 240 15.17 1.25 -4.54
CA SER A 240 14.61 2.36 -5.32
C SER A 240 15.07 2.33 -6.77
N ALA A 241 16.30 1.87 -7.04
CA ALA A 241 16.78 1.63 -8.40
C ALA A 241 15.92 0.57 -9.12
N MET A 242 15.50 -0.49 -8.42
CA MET A 242 14.65 -1.55 -8.98
C MET A 242 13.23 -1.05 -9.24
N LEU A 243 12.67 -0.23 -8.33
CA LEU A 243 11.37 0.41 -8.53
C LEU A 243 11.39 1.33 -9.76
N ALA A 244 12.41 2.18 -9.90
CA ALA A 244 12.52 3.06 -11.05
C ALA A 244 12.60 2.26 -12.38
N GLU A 245 13.39 1.18 -12.41
CA GLU A 245 13.55 0.32 -13.58
C GLU A 245 12.24 -0.38 -13.97
N VAL A 246 11.50 -0.96 -13.02
CA VAL A 246 10.23 -1.65 -13.32
C VAL A 246 9.15 -0.67 -13.77
N LEU A 247 9.06 0.52 -13.17
CA LEU A 247 8.10 1.54 -13.59
C LEU A 247 8.43 2.04 -15.01
N GLN A 248 9.71 2.26 -15.31
CA GLN A 248 10.14 2.63 -16.67
C GLN A 248 9.82 1.54 -17.68
N TYR A 249 10.03 0.26 -17.31
CA TYR A 249 9.69 -0.88 -18.16
C TYR A 249 8.21 -0.91 -18.50
N MET A 250 7.32 -0.89 -17.50
CA MET A 250 5.87 -0.94 -17.69
C MET A 250 5.33 0.26 -18.47
N LYS A 251 5.92 1.45 -18.26
CA LYS A 251 5.59 2.66 -19.05
C LYS A 251 5.93 2.54 -20.53
N GLY A 252 6.85 1.65 -20.90
CA GLY A 252 7.22 1.39 -22.30
C GLY A 252 6.14 0.70 -23.12
N PHE A 253 5.08 0.17 -22.47
CA PHE A 253 4.01 -0.57 -23.14
C PHE A 253 2.77 0.31 -23.37
N PRO A 254 2.12 0.21 -24.54
CA PRO A 254 0.84 0.87 -24.76
C PRO A 254 -0.27 0.19 -23.94
N ARG A 255 -1.42 0.87 -23.77
CA ARG A 255 -2.60 0.31 -23.07
C ARG A 255 -2.31 -0.15 -21.63
N VAL A 256 -1.47 0.61 -20.93
CA VAL A 256 -1.23 0.47 -19.49
C VAL A 256 -1.83 1.68 -18.79
N TRP A 257 -2.58 1.45 -17.72
CA TRP A 257 -3.14 2.49 -16.88
C TRP A 257 -2.48 2.47 -15.51
N PHE A 258 -1.74 3.53 -15.18
CA PHE A 258 -1.24 3.73 -13.82
C PHE A 258 -2.33 4.39 -12.98
N ALA A 259 -2.77 3.71 -11.93
CA ALA A 259 -3.93 4.09 -11.14
C ALA A 259 -3.63 4.12 -9.65
N ARG A 260 -4.30 5.03 -8.94
CA ARG A 260 -4.47 4.96 -7.49
C ARG A 260 -5.60 3.98 -7.14
N HIS A 261 -5.61 3.51 -5.90
CA HIS A 261 -6.63 2.59 -5.40
C HIS A 261 -8.01 3.26 -5.35
N ASP A 262 -8.11 4.55 -4.99
CA ASP A 262 -9.38 5.27 -5.05
C ASP A 262 -9.97 5.37 -6.47
N GLU A 263 -9.11 5.47 -7.48
CA GLU A 263 -9.53 5.50 -8.89
C GLU A 263 -10.07 4.13 -9.34
N ILE A 264 -9.38 3.05 -8.94
CA ILE A 264 -9.83 1.67 -9.15
C ILE A 264 -11.18 1.44 -8.46
N ALA A 265 -11.31 1.83 -7.19
CA ALA A 265 -12.53 1.69 -6.43
C ALA A 265 -13.72 2.40 -7.09
N ARG A 266 -13.52 3.66 -7.50
CA ARG A 266 -14.56 4.43 -8.21
C ARG A 266 -14.92 3.80 -9.56
N TRP A 267 -13.94 3.29 -10.31
CA TRP A 267 -14.21 2.59 -11.56
C TRP A 267 -15.07 1.34 -11.33
N VAL A 268 -14.77 0.52 -10.32
CA VAL A 268 -15.56 -0.68 -10.00
C VAL A 268 -16.99 -0.33 -9.60
N LEU A 269 -17.18 0.75 -8.84
CA LEU A 269 -18.51 1.19 -8.40
C LEU A 269 -19.35 1.79 -9.55
N ASN A 270 -18.71 2.48 -10.50
CA ASN A 270 -19.38 3.14 -11.63
C ASN A 270 -19.60 2.21 -12.82
N SER A 271 -18.85 1.11 -12.94
CA SER A 271 -18.95 0.16 -14.06
C SER A 271 -20.03 -0.91 -13.86
N ARG A 272 -21.09 -0.57 -13.11
CA ARG A 272 -22.25 -1.41 -12.82
C ARG A 272 -23.44 -1.03 -13.69
#